data_AF-W1XG80-F1
#
_entry.id   AF-W1XG80-F1
#
_cell.length_a   1.000
_cell.length_b   1.000
_cell.length_c   1.000
_cell.angle_alpha   90.00
_cell.angle_beta   90.00
_cell.angle_gamma   90.00
#
_symmetry.space_group_name_H-M   'P 1'
#
loop_
_entity.id
_entity.type
_entity.pdbx_description
1 polymer ?
#
loop_
_entity_poly.entity_id
_entity_poly.type
_entity_poly.pdbx_seq_one_letter_code
_entity_poly.pdbx_strand_id
1 'polypeptide(L)'
;MPTSHEIALQQRCQQIVTSPVLSPEQKRHFLALEAENNLPYPQLPAEARRALDEGVICDMFEGHAPYKPRYVLPDYARFLANGSEWLELEGAKDLDDALSLLTILYHHVPSVTSMPVYLGQLDALLQPYVRILTQDEIDIRIKRFWRYLDRTLPDAFMHANIGPSDSPITRAILRADAELKQVSPNLTFIYDPEITPDDLLQEVAKNICECSKPHIANGPVHDKIFTKGGYGIVSCYNSLPLAGGGSTLVRLNLKAIAERSESLEDFFTRTLPHYCQQQIAIIDARCEFLYQQSHFFENSFLVKEGLINPERFVPMFGMYGLAEAVNLLCEKEGIAARYGKEAAANEVGYRISAQLAEFVANTPVKYGW
;
A
#
# COMPACT_ATOMS: atom_id res chain seq x y z
N MET A 1 15.29 -10.07 38.52
CA MET A 1 14.67 -11.20 37.80
C MET A 1 13.93 -10.62 36.62
N PRO A 2 14.04 -11.21 35.42
CA PRO A 2 13.33 -10.68 34.26
C PRO A 2 11.82 -10.73 34.48
N THR A 3 11.10 -9.74 33.98
CA THR A 3 9.63 -9.70 34.05
C THR A 3 9.01 -10.81 33.19
N SER A 4 7.74 -11.17 33.45
CA SER A 4 7.02 -12.17 32.63
C SER A 4 6.98 -11.78 31.14
N HIS A 5 6.90 -10.48 30.86
CA HIS A 5 6.97 -9.92 29.51
C HIS A 5 8.35 -10.10 28.86
N GLU A 6 9.44 -9.85 29.60
CA GLU A 6 10.80 -10.07 29.10
C GLU A 6 11.07 -11.54 28.77
N ILE A 7 10.58 -12.46 29.61
CA ILE A 7 10.69 -13.91 29.35
C ILE A 7 9.93 -14.28 28.07
N ALA A 8 8.73 -13.72 27.87
CA ALA A 8 7.94 -13.97 26.67
C ALA A 8 8.61 -13.45 25.39
N LEU A 9 9.22 -12.26 25.41
CA LEU A 9 9.98 -11.74 24.27
C LEU A 9 11.19 -12.62 23.95
N GLN A 10 11.98 -12.98 24.96
CA GLN A 10 13.16 -13.83 24.76
C GLN A 10 12.79 -15.17 24.13
N GLN A 11 11.68 -15.78 24.55
CA GLN A 11 11.17 -17.03 23.95
C GLN A 11 10.78 -16.85 22.48
N ARG A 12 10.06 -15.79 22.11
CA ARG A 12 9.69 -15.51 20.72
C ARG A 12 10.94 -15.27 19.85
N CYS A 13 11.89 -14.48 20.33
CA CYS A 13 13.17 -14.29 19.65
C CYS A 13 13.95 -15.60 19.47
N GLN A 14 13.97 -16.46 20.50
CA GLN A 14 14.62 -17.77 20.43
C GLN A 14 13.97 -18.68 19.37
N GLN A 15 12.63 -18.67 19.28
CA GLN A 15 11.89 -19.41 18.25
C GLN A 15 12.25 -18.93 16.84
N ILE A 16 12.42 -17.62 16.64
CA ILE A 16 12.83 -17.06 15.34
C ILE A 16 14.24 -17.53 14.96
N VAL A 17 15.24 -17.35 15.85
CA VAL A 17 16.64 -17.67 15.50
C VAL A 17 16.88 -19.16 15.28
N THR A 18 16.13 -20.02 15.99
CA THR A 18 16.22 -21.48 15.86
C THR A 18 15.30 -22.07 14.81
N SER A 19 14.43 -21.28 14.18
CA SER A 19 13.50 -21.78 13.17
C SER A 19 14.23 -22.43 11.99
N PRO A 20 13.85 -23.67 11.60
CA PRO A 20 14.47 -24.37 10.46
C PRO A 20 13.87 -23.96 9.10
N VAL A 21 12.76 -23.23 9.09
CA VAL A 21 12.03 -22.84 7.86
C VAL A 21 12.25 -21.38 7.45
N LEU A 22 12.97 -20.61 8.27
CA LEU A 22 13.26 -19.21 7.99
C LEU A 22 14.67 -19.03 7.46
N SER A 23 14.81 -18.23 6.39
CA SER A 23 16.11 -17.76 5.91
C SER A 23 16.74 -16.76 6.90
N PRO A 24 18.06 -16.49 6.80
CA PRO A 24 18.69 -15.47 7.63
C PRO A 24 18.03 -14.08 7.52
N GLU A 25 17.58 -13.70 6.33
CA GLU A 25 16.90 -12.43 6.09
C GLU A 25 15.53 -12.37 6.77
N GLN A 26 14.73 -13.44 6.65
CA GLN A 26 13.44 -13.53 7.33
C GLN A 26 13.61 -13.50 8.86
N LYS A 27 14.63 -14.19 9.39
CA LYS A 27 14.96 -14.13 10.82
C LYS A 27 15.27 -12.70 11.27
N ARG A 28 16.12 -11.98 10.53
CA ARG A 28 16.44 -10.57 10.79
C ARG A 28 15.17 -9.71 10.81
N HIS A 29 14.29 -9.89 9.82
CA HIS A 29 13.03 -9.15 9.73
C HIS A 29 12.11 -9.43 10.93
N PHE A 30 11.84 -10.70 11.25
CA PHE A 30 10.96 -11.03 12.38
C PHE A 30 11.54 -10.62 13.73
N LEU A 31 12.86 -10.68 13.92
CA LEU A 31 13.49 -10.14 15.12
C LEU A 31 13.30 -8.63 15.26
N ALA A 32 13.42 -7.89 14.15
CA ALA A 32 13.15 -6.45 14.14
C ALA A 32 11.68 -6.15 14.50
N LEU A 33 10.74 -6.92 13.97
CA LEU A 33 9.32 -6.79 14.32
C LEU A 33 9.04 -7.08 15.80
N GLU A 34 9.65 -8.13 16.37
CA GLU A 34 9.52 -8.42 17.80
C GLU A 34 10.09 -7.28 18.68
N ALA A 35 11.22 -6.70 18.26
CA ALA A 35 11.80 -5.56 18.96
C ALA A 35 10.87 -4.32 18.89
N GLU A 36 10.33 -4.02 17.71
CA GLU A 36 9.38 -2.92 17.50
C GLU A 36 8.09 -3.12 18.32
N ASN A 37 7.52 -4.32 18.29
CA ASN A 37 6.31 -4.67 19.05
C ASN A 37 6.53 -4.71 20.57
N ASN A 38 7.77 -4.78 21.03
CA ASN A 38 8.08 -4.68 22.45
C ASN A 38 8.19 -3.22 22.95
N LEU A 39 8.23 -2.25 22.04
CA LEU A 39 8.21 -0.83 22.41
C LEU A 39 6.81 -0.41 22.88
N PRO A 40 6.71 0.62 23.74
CA PRO A 40 5.43 1.20 24.11
C PRO A 40 4.69 1.72 22.86
N TYR A 41 3.40 1.42 22.79
CA TYR A 41 2.52 2.01 21.79
C TYR A 41 2.34 3.52 22.06
N PRO A 42 2.14 4.38 21.03
CA PRO A 42 1.75 5.77 21.19
C PRO A 42 0.64 5.96 22.21
N GLN A 43 0.67 7.07 22.95
CA GLN A 43 -0.38 7.34 23.91
C GLN A 43 -1.74 7.48 23.19
N LEU A 44 -2.74 6.77 23.68
CA LEU A 44 -4.09 6.79 23.15
C LEU A 44 -5.09 7.21 24.23
N PRO A 45 -6.18 7.90 23.86
CA PRO A 45 -7.36 8.00 24.71
C PRO A 45 -7.84 6.61 25.15
N ALA A 46 -8.42 6.52 26.35
CA ALA A 46 -8.83 5.24 26.94
C ALA A 46 -9.81 4.46 26.06
N GLU A 47 -10.75 5.14 25.41
CA GLU A 47 -11.73 4.51 24.52
C GLU A 47 -11.09 3.99 23.21
N ALA A 48 -10.13 4.73 22.64
CA ALA A 48 -9.35 4.29 21.49
C ALA A 48 -8.47 3.07 21.81
N ARG A 49 -7.83 3.06 22.99
CA ARG A 49 -7.11 1.90 23.51
C ARG A 49 -8.05 0.69 23.63
N ARG A 50 -9.21 0.86 24.27
CA ARG A 50 -10.20 -0.22 24.43
C ARG A 50 -10.67 -0.76 23.07
N ALA A 51 -10.89 0.11 22.08
CA ALA A 51 -11.32 -0.31 20.74
C ALA A 51 -10.29 -1.19 20.01
N LEU A 52 -8.99 -0.95 20.23
CA LEU A 52 -7.91 -1.83 19.74
C LEU A 52 -7.87 -3.14 20.51
N ASP A 53 -7.87 -3.08 21.85
CA ASP A 53 -7.74 -4.26 22.71
C ASP A 53 -8.90 -5.24 22.51
N GLU A 54 -10.10 -4.74 22.21
CA GLU A 54 -11.29 -5.53 21.90
C GLU A 54 -11.39 -5.99 20.43
N GLY A 55 -10.47 -5.57 19.56
CA GLY A 55 -10.47 -5.92 18.13
C GLY A 55 -11.59 -5.31 17.30
N VAL A 56 -12.23 -4.23 17.79
CA VAL A 56 -13.21 -3.44 17.00
C VAL A 56 -12.47 -2.59 15.95
N ILE A 57 -11.26 -2.17 16.29
CA ILE A 57 -10.33 -1.49 15.39
C ILE A 57 -9.07 -2.34 15.24
N CYS A 58 -8.55 -2.41 14.01
CA CYS A 58 -7.31 -3.10 13.68
C CYS A 58 -6.32 -2.10 13.09
N ASP A 59 -5.17 -1.93 13.73
CA ASP A 59 -4.05 -1.07 13.29
C ASP A 59 -3.12 -1.79 12.29
N MET A 60 -3.62 -2.87 11.68
CA MET A 60 -2.88 -3.70 10.72
C MET A 60 -1.62 -4.38 11.27
N PHE A 61 -1.39 -4.35 12.59
CA PHE A 61 -0.16 -4.86 13.21
C PHE A 61 1.11 -4.22 12.62
N GLU A 62 1.04 -2.93 12.29
CA GLU A 62 2.11 -2.12 11.70
C GLU A 62 3.23 -1.74 12.69
N GLY A 63 3.48 -2.56 13.72
CA GLY A 63 4.40 -2.18 14.79
C GLY A 63 3.79 -1.20 15.79
N HIS A 64 4.25 -1.29 17.05
CA HIS A 64 3.80 -0.39 18.10
C HIS A 64 4.39 1.02 17.94
N ALA A 65 5.62 1.18 17.45
CA ALA A 65 6.32 2.45 17.36
C ALA A 65 6.75 2.72 15.90
N PRO A 66 5.85 3.26 15.04
CA PRO A 66 6.07 3.33 13.61
C PRO A 66 7.23 4.27 13.26
N TYR A 67 8.39 3.68 12.90
CA TYR A 67 9.60 4.42 12.53
C TYR A 67 9.74 4.68 11.02
N LYS A 68 8.75 4.23 10.24
CA LYS A 68 8.68 4.36 8.79
C LYS A 68 7.21 4.45 8.36
N PRO A 69 6.91 5.12 7.25
CA PRO A 69 5.57 5.12 6.67
C PRO A 69 5.15 3.71 6.26
N ARG A 70 3.84 3.47 6.23
CA ARG A 70 3.28 2.22 5.70
C ARG A 70 3.73 1.96 4.27
N TYR A 71 3.57 2.96 3.40
CA TYR A 71 3.90 2.89 1.98
C TYR A 71 4.64 4.15 1.54
N VAL A 72 5.65 4.00 0.69
CA VAL A 72 6.43 5.11 0.13
C VAL A 72 6.42 5.00 -1.39
N LEU A 73 6.12 6.10 -2.07
CA LEU A 73 6.11 6.22 -3.52
C LEU A 73 7.13 7.27 -3.96
N PRO A 74 8.43 6.92 -4.08
CA PRO A 74 9.45 7.87 -4.51
C PRO A 74 9.18 8.40 -5.92
N ASP A 75 9.60 9.64 -6.17
CA ASP A 75 9.78 10.17 -7.51
C ASP A 75 11.00 9.52 -8.17
N TYR A 76 10.78 8.32 -8.71
CA TYR A 76 11.82 7.58 -9.42
C TYR A 76 12.32 8.31 -10.67
N ALA A 77 11.50 9.16 -11.30
CA ALA A 77 11.94 9.93 -12.46
C ALA A 77 13.01 10.95 -12.06
N ARG A 78 12.80 11.66 -10.95
CA ARG A 78 13.80 12.57 -10.37
C ARG A 78 15.08 11.85 -9.98
N PHE A 79 14.98 10.68 -9.36
CA PHE A 79 16.15 9.87 -9.02
C PHE A 79 16.92 9.43 -10.27
N LEU A 80 16.23 8.90 -11.28
CA LEU A 80 16.88 8.48 -12.52
C LEU A 80 17.53 9.65 -13.27
N ALA A 81 16.95 10.85 -13.22
CA ALA A 81 17.51 12.02 -13.87
C ALA A 81 18.77 12.56 -13.17
N ASN A 82 18.82 12.51 -11.84
CA ASN A 82 19.85 13.21 -11.06
C ASN A 82 20.85 12.29 -10.35
N GLY A 83 20.53 11.00 -10.18
CA GLY A 83 21.27 10.10 -9.31
C GLY A 83 20.97 10.36 -7.83
N SER A 84 21.92 10.05 -6.96
CA SER A 84 21.85 10.29 -5.52
C SER A 84 23.24 10.60 -4.97
N GLU A 85 23.37 11.75 -4.30
CA GLU A 85 24.60 12.11 -3.60
C GLU A 85 24.83 11.18 -2.41
N TRP A 86 23.77 10.82 -1.69
CA TRP A 86 23.82 9.91 -0.55
C TRP A 86 24.34 8.52 -0.94
N LEU A 87 23.92 8.01 -2.10
CA LEU A 87 24.33 6.70 -2.61
C LEU A 87 25.58 6.77 -3.50
N GLU A 88 26.13 7.96 -3.74
CA GLU A 88 27.27 8.19 -4.64
C GLU A 88 27.00 7.70 -6.08
N LEU A 89 25.79 7.97 -6.59
CA LEU A 89 25.32 7.53 -7.92
C LEU A 89 25.09 8.72 -8.85
N GLU A 90 25.57 8.61 -10.09
CA GLU A 90 25.20 9.52 -11.17
C GLU A 90 23.80 9.18 -11.74
N GLY A 91 23.17 10.15 -12.40
CA GLY A 91 21.92 9.93 -13.13
C GLY A 91 22.09 9.00 -14.34
N ALA A 92 20.99 8.33 -14.70
CA ALA A 92 20.96 7.35 -15.78
C ALA A 92 21.25 7.98 -17.14
N LYS A 93 22.13 7.36 -17.93
CA LYS A 93 22.43 7.79 -19.31
C LYS A 93 21.75 6.89 -20.33
N ASP A 94 21.47 5.65 -19.98
CA ASP A 94 20.78 4.68 -20.85
C ASP A 94 19.92 3.69 -20.04
N LEU A 95 19.31 2.73 -20.75
CA LEU A 95 18.40 1.76 -20.15
C LEU A 95 19.12 0.86 -19.13
N ASP A 96 20.38 0.52 -19.37
CA ASP A 96 21.13 -0.37 -18.47
C ASP A 96 21.46 0.38 -17.16
N ASP A 97 21.84 1.66 -17.23
CA ASP A 97 21.94 2.53 -16.06
C ASP A 97 20.60 2.63 -15.31
N ALA A 98 19.50 2.90 -16.01
CA ALA A 98 18.20 3.10 -15.39
C ALA A 98 17.72 1.84 -14.64
N LEU A 99 17.87 0.67 -15.25
CA LEU A 99 17.56 -0.60 -14.60
C LEU A 99 18.44 -0.84 -13.37
N SER A 100 19.75 -0.59 -13.48
CA SER A 100 20.67 -0.76 -12.35
C SER A 100 20.38 0.22 -11.20
N LEU A 101 20.06 1.46 -11.51
CA LEU A 101 19.75 2.48 -10.51
C LEU A 101 18.45 2.15 -9.77
N LEU A 102 17.40 1.75 -10.48
CA LEU A 102 16.15 1.31 -9.85
C LEU A 102 16.38 0.11 -8.91
N THR A 103 17.14 -0.91 -9.35
CA THR A 103 17.40 -2.07 -8.49
C THR A 103 18.15 -1.71 -7.21
N ILE A 104 19.03 -0.70 -7.24
CA ILE A 104 19.70 -0.17 -6.06
C ILE A 104 18.69 0.56 -5.17
N LEU A 105 18.00 1.59 -5.69
CA LEU A 105 17.12 2.43 -4.89
C LEU A 105 16.00 1.63 -4.22
N TYR A 106 15.47 0.60 -4.88
CA TYR A 106 14.45 -0.28 -4.30
C TYR A 106 14.84 -0.88 -2.94
N HIS A 107 16.13 -1.16 -2.71
CA HIS A 107 16.60 -1.65 -1.40
C HIS A 107 16.70 -0.57 -0.32
N HIS A 108 16.52 0.69 -0.69
CA HIS A 108 16.54 1.85 0.21
C HIS A 108 15.15 2.48 0.42
N VAL A 109 14.10 1.95 -0.21
CA VAL A 109 12.73 2.45 -0.08
C VAL A 109 11.99 1.62 0.97
N PRO A 110 11.69 2.19 2.16
CA PRO A 110 11.06 1.45 3.22
C PRO A 110 9.56 1.31 3.01
N SER A 111 8.97 0.33 3.68
CA SER A 111 7.54 0.18 3.85
C SER A 111 7.24 -0.66 5.10
N VAL A 112 5.97 -0.90 5.38
CA VAL A 112 5.52 -1.84 6.42
C VAL A 112 6.15 -3.24 6.27
N THR A 113 6.43 -3.71 5.06
CA THR A 113 7.08 -5.02 4.82
C THR A 113 8.60 -4.95 4.84
N SER A 114 9.17 -3.75 4.93
CA SER A 114 10.61 -3.48 4.77
C SER A 114 11.14 -3.71 3.35
N MET A 115 10.25 -3.89 2.37
CA MET A 115 10.54 -3.94 0.93
C MET A 115 9.70 -2.89 0.19
N PRO A 116 10.11 -2.41 -0.99
CA PRO A 116 9.35 -1.41 -1.73
C PRO A 116 8.02 -2.00 -2.21
N VAL A 117 6.93 -1.33 -1.85
CA VAL A 117 5.58 -1.69 -2.31
C VAL A 117 5.17 -1.00 -3.61
N TYR A 118 6.01 -0.08 -4.10
CA TYR A 118 5.81 0.66 -5.35
C TYR A 118 7.11 0.68 -6.15
N LEU A 119 7.04 0.17 -7.37
CA LEU A 119 8.18 0.09 -8.29
C LEU A 119 8.21 1.24 -9.31
N GLY A 120 7.17 2.07 -9.35
CA GLY A 120 7.06 3.10 -10.37
C GLY A 120 6.11 2.72 -11.51
N GLN A 121 5.77 3.72 -12.32
CA GLN A 121 5.18 3.54 -13.64
C GLN A 121 6.30 3.23 -14.63
N LEU A 122 6.69 1.95 -14.69
CA LEU A 122 7.98 1.51 -15.20
C LEU A 122 8.19 1.83 -16.67
N ASP A 123 7.15 1.74 -17.49
CA ASP A 123 7.24 2.10 -18.90
C ASP A 123 7.53 3.59 -19.10
N ALA A 124 6.78 4.47 -18.42
CA ALA A 124 7.04 5.90 -18.44
C ALA A 124 8.43 6.27 -17.89
N LEU A 125 8.90 5.56 -16.85
CA LEU A 125 10.22 5.79 -16.24
C LEU A 125 11.37 5.34 -17.15
N LEU A 126 11.24 4.20 -17.82
CA LEU A 126 12.33 3.59 -18.58
C LEU A 126 12.36 4.05 -20.04
N GLN A 127 11.22 4.41 -20.62
CA GLN A 127 11.12 4.80 -22.03
C GLN A 127 12.07 5.95 -22.43
N PRO A 128 12.31 7.00 -21.63
CA PRO A 128 13.28 8.05 -21.96
C PRO A 128 14.72 7.56 -22.15
N TYR A 129 15.06 6.39 -21.60
CA TYR A 129 16.39 5.80 -21.63
C TYR A 129 16.55 4.73 -22.72
N VAL A 130 15.47 4.45 -23.45
CA VAL A 130 15.50 3.60 -24.65
C VAL A 130 15.98 4.44 -25.83
N ARG A 131 17.21 4.15 -26.30
CA ARG A 131 17.82 4.83 -27.45
C ARG A 131 17.77 3.93 -28.70
N ILE A 132 18.91 3.65 -29.31
CA ILE A 132 19.03 2.80 -30.51
C ILE A 132 19.04 1.33 -30.06
N LEU A 133 17.93 0.87 -29.48
CA LEU A 133 17.72 -0.53 -29.10
C LEU A 133 16.63 -1.15 -29.96
N THR A 134 16.87 -2.37 -30.40
CA THR A 134 15.85 -3.22 -31.01
C THR A 134 14.88 -3.73 -29.94
N GLN A 135 13.70 -4.19 -30.37
CA GLN A 135 12.73 -4.77 -29.43
C GLN A 135 13.29 -6.00 -28.71
N ASP A 136 14.04 -6.87 -29.39
CA ASP A 136 14.64 -8.06 -28.79
C ASP A 136 15.64 -7.68 -27.68
N GLU A 137 16.41 -6.60 -27.87
CA GLU A 137 17.35 -6.09 -26.88
C GLU A 137 16.64 -5.51 -25.65
N ILE A 138 15.48 -4.90 -25.83
CA ILE A 138 14.63 -4.40 -24.75
C ILE A 138 14.01 -5.59 -23.99
N ASP A 139 13.43 -6.56 -24.71
CA ASP A 139 12.75 -7.72 -24.14
C ASP A 139 13.70 -8.53 -23.24
N ILE A 140 14.94 -8.76 -23.68
CA ILE A 140 15.95 -9.49 -22.88
C ILE A 140 16.27 -8.75 -21.58
N ARG A 141 16.38 -7.42 -21.62
CA ARG A 141 16.68 -6.58 -20.45
C ARG A 141 15.53 -6.54 -19.47
N ILE A 142 14.31 -6.27 -19.95
CA ILE A 142 13.11 -6.25 -19.13
C ILE A 142 12.86 -7.61 -18.50
N LYS A 143 13.03 -8.71 -19.24
CA LYS A 143 12.90 -10.07 -18.69
C LYS A 143 13.91 -10.37 -17.57
N ARG A 144 15.15 -9.90 -17.69
CA ARG A 144 16.15 -10.04 -16.62
C ARG A 144 15.79 -9.21 -15.40
N PHE A 145 15.32 -7.98 -15.61
CA PHE A 145 14.84 -7.10 -14.55
C PHE A 145 13.62 -7.70 -13.82
N TRP A 146 12.64 -8.22 -14.56
CA TRP A 146 11.46 -8.88 -14.00
C TRP A 146 11.84 -10.07 -13.11
N ARG A 147 12.78 -10.91 -13.57
CA ARG A 147 13.33 -12.00 -12.77
C ARG A 147 14.03 -11.51 -11.51
N TYR A 148 14.80 -10.43 -11.61
CA TYR A 148 15.47 -9.84 -10.46
C TYR A 148 14.46 -9.41 -9.39
N LEU A 149 13.41 -8.70 -9.78
CA LEU A 149 12.38 -8.22 -8.85
C LEU A 149 11.80 -9.38 -8.04
N ASP A 150 11.29 -10.42 -8.69
CA ASP A 150 10.70 -11.59 -8.02
C ASP A 150 11.69 -12.39 -7.15
N ARG A 151 12.98 -12.39 -7.51
CA ARG A 151 14.00 -13.20 -6.80
C ARG A 151 14.66 -12.47 -5.64
N THR A 152 14.61 -11.14 -5.62
CA THR A 152 15.31 -10.32 -4.62
C THR A 152 14.36 -9.50 -3.75
N LEU A 153 13.14 -9.26 -4.22
CA LEU A 153 12.09 -8.55 -3.50
C LEU A 153 10.81 -9.40 -3.48
N PRO A 154 10.83 -10.59 -2.84
CA PRO A 154 9.71 -11.54 -2.83
C PRO A 154 8.58 -11.08 -1.89
N ASP A 155 8.05 -9.88 -2.13
CA ASP A 155 6.94 -9.30 -1.41
C ASP A 155 5.68 -9.35 -2.28
N ALA A 156 4.62 -9.95 -1.74
CA ALA A 156 3.31 -10.00 -2.39
C ALA A 156 2.66 -8.61 -2.53
N PHE A 157 3.20 -7.59 -1.85
CA PHE A 157 2.75 -6.20 -1.94
C PHE A 157 3.62 -5.34 -2.88
N MET A 158 4.68 -5.89 -3.47
CA MET A 158 5.46 -5.17 -4.48
C MET A 158 4.63 -4.95 -5.74
N HIS A 159 4.54 -3.71 -6.22
CA HIS A 159 3.58 -3.33 -7.23
C HIS A 159 4.21 -2.43 -8.32
N ALA A 160 4.15 -2.87 -9.57
CA ALA A 160 4.54 -2.10 -10.75
C ALA A 160 3.32 -1.48 -11.45
N ASN A 161 3.47 -0.28 -12.01
CA ASN A 161 2.47 0.32 -12.87
C ASN A 161 2.99 0.44 -14.30
N ILE A 162 2.07 0.41 -15.27
CA ILE A 162 2.31 0.67 -16.69
C ILE A 162 1.08 1.37 -17.31
N GLY A 163 1.16 1.77 -18.58
CA GLY A 163 0.11 2.49 -19.30
C GLY A 163 0.11 3.99 -18.95
N PRO A 164 -0.86 4.79 -19.44
CA PRO A 164 -1.87 4.42 -20.43
C PRO A 164 -1.36 4.40 -21.87
N SER A 165 -0.19 4.99 -22.14
CA SER A 165 0.41 5.07 -23.47
C SER A 165 1.07 3.76 -23.88
N ASP A 166 1.14 3.51 -25.19
CA ASP A 166 1.88 2.39 -25.75
C ASP A 166 3.36 2.70 -25.91
N SER A 167 4.22 1.73 -25.62
CA SER A 167 5.66 1.85 -25.76
C SER A 167 6.35 0.47 -25.90
N PRO A 168 7.56 0.42 -26.50
CA PRO A 168 8.39 -0.79 -26.50
C PRO A 168 8.58 -1.42 -25.12
N ILE A 169 8.67 -0.60 -24.06
CA ILE A 169 8.81 -1.07 -22.68
C ILE A 169 7.49 -1.67 -22.17
N THR A 170 6.36 -1.01 -22.42
CA THR A 170 5.03 -1.51 -22.03
C THR A 170 4.81 -2.92 -22.57
N ARG A 171 5.08 -3.11 -23.86
CA ARG A 171 4.94 -4.41 -24.55
C ARG A 171 5.97 -5.44 -24.06
N ALA A 172 7.19 -5.02 -23.73
CA ALA A 172 8.21 -5.89 -23.18
C ALA A 172 7.85 -6.39 -21.77
N ILE A 173 7.28 -5.52 -20.93
CA ILE A 173 6.82 -5.86 -19.57
C ILE A 173 5.66 -6.86 -19.65
N LEU A 174 4.66 -6.62 -20.50
CA LEU A 174 3.54 -7.56 -20.70
C LEU A 174 4.04 -8.94 -21.12
N ARG A 175 4.92 -8.99 -22.13
CA ARG A 175 5.54 -10.25 -22.60
C ARG A 175 6.33 -10.95 -21.50
N ALA A 176 7.16 -10.22 -20.74
CA ALA A 176 7.93 -10.80 -19.65
C ALA A 176 7.00 -11.37 -18.55
N ASP A 177 5.93 -10.67 -18.19
CA ASP A 177 5.00 -11.12 -17.16
C ASP A 177 4.20 -12.38 -17.60
N ALA A 178 3.68 -12.42 -18.83
CA ALA A 178 3.02 -13.61 -19.37
C ALA A 178 3.96 -14.81 -19.53
N GLU A 179 5.20 -14.58 -19.96
CA GLU A 179 6.16 -15.67 -20.14
C GLU A 179 6.61 -16.26 -18.81
N LEU A 180 6.94 -15.39 -17.83
CA LEU A 180 7.54 -15.82 -16.57
C LEU A 180 6.51 -16.27 -15.53
N LYS A 181 5.27 -15.76 -15.59
CA LYS A 181 4.15 -16.09 -14.69
C LYS A 181 4.54 -16.02 -13.21
N GLN A 182 5.32 -15.00 -12.87
CA GLN A 182 5.82 -14.79 -11.52
C GLN A 182 4.71 -14.25 -10.62
N VAL A 183 4.77 -14.60 -9.34
CA VAL A 183 3.82 -14.10 -8.33
C VAL A 183 4.02 -12.61 -8.12
N SER A 184 5.28 -12.17 -8.00
CA SER A 184 5.65 -10.76 -7.83
C SER A 184 6.45 -10.23 -9.03
N PRO A 185 6.34 -8.93 -9.34
CA PRO A 185 5.44 -7.97 -8.71
C PRO A 185 3.97 -8.17 -9.13
N ASN A 186 3.05 -7.60 -8.35
CA ASN A 186 1.74 -7.22 -8.89
C ASN A 186 1.96 -6.21 -10.02
N LEU A 187 1.07 -6.20 -10.99
CA LEU A 187 1.13 -5.27 -12.11
C LEU A 187 -0.24 -4.65 -12.32
N THR A 188 -0.28 -3.32 -12.40
CA THR A 188 -1.48 -2.58 -12.80
C THR A 188 -1.22 -1.79 -14.08
N PHE A 189 -2.14 -1.93 -15.03
CA PHE A 189 -2.24 -1.10 -16.21
C PHE A 189 -3.22 0.04 -15.93
N ILE A 190 -2.72 1.28 -15.99
CA ILE A 190 -3.53 2.49 -15.90
C ILE A 190 -4.16 2.69 -17.27
N TYR A 191 -5.47 2.49 -17.38
CA TYR A 191 -6.22 2.61 -18.62
C TYR A 191 -6.78 4.01 -18.79
N ASP A 192 -6.63 4.57 -20.00
CA ASP A 192 -7.29 5.80 -20.42
C ASP A 192 -7.89 5.59 -21.82
N PRO A 193 -9.22 5.69 -22.00
CA PRO A 193 -9.88 5.46 -23.28
C PRO A 193 -9.49 6.46 -24.38
N GLU A 194 -8.92 7.62 -24.04
CA GLU A 194 -8.48 8.62 -25.02
C GLU A 194 -7.02 8.42 -25.45
N ILE A 195 -6.24 7.65 -24.68
CA ILE A 195 -4.78 7.50 -24.88
C ILE A 195 -4.43 6.06 -25.28
N THR A 196 -5.06 5.06 -24.68
CA THR A 196 -4.72 3.65 -24.85
C THR A 196 -5.23 3.13 -26.20
N PRO A 197 -4.33 2.66 -27.09
CA PRO A 197 -4.75 2.02 -28.34
C PRO A 197 -5.48 0.69 -28.12
N ASP A 198 -6.44 0.37 -28.99
CA ASP A 198 -7.24 -0.87 -28.91
C ASP A 198 -6.39 -2.14 -28.94
N ASP A 199 -5.31 -2.14 -29.73
CA ASP A 199 -4.40 -3.29 -29.85
C ASP A 199 -3.52 -3.47 -28.59
N LEU A 200 -3.23 -2.39 -27.87
CA LEU A 200 -2.61 -2.45 -26.53
C LEU A 200 -3.60 -3.03 -25.52
N LEU A 201 -4.82 -2.51 -25.50
CA LEU A 201 -5.85 -3.02 -24.59
C LEU A 201 -6.13 -4.51 -24.86
N GLN A 202 -6.14 -4.93 -26.13
CA GLN A 202 -6.30 -6.33 -26.50
C GLN A 202 -5.14 -7.20 -26.00
N GLU A 203 -3.88 -6.72 -26.07
CA GLU A 203 -2.73 -7.42 -25.51
C GLU A 203 -2.82 -7.52 -23.99
N VAL A 204 -3.15 -6.43 -23.31
CA VAL A 204 -3.40 -6.40 -21.85
C VAL A 204 -4.44 -7.45 -21.46
N ALA A 205 -5.57 -7.52 -22.18
CA ALA A 205 -6.62 -8.50 -21.93
C ALA A 205 -6.14 -9.94 -22.14
N LYS A 206 -5.34 -10.20 -23.19
CA LYS A 206 -4.72 -11.52 -23.41
C LYS A 206 -3.78 -11.89 -22.27
N ASN A 207 -2.98 -10.93 -21.79
CA ASN A 207 -2.06 -11.12 -20.67
C ASN A 207 -2.81 -11.52 -19.40
N ILE A 208 -3.93 -10.84 -19.09
CA ILE A 208 -4.81 -11.19 -17.96
C ILE A 208 -5.30 -12.63 -18.06
N CYS A 209 -5.73 -13.07 -19.24
CA CYS A 209 -6.15 -14.46 -19.46
C CYS A 209 -5.00 -15.46 -19.27
N GLU A 210 -3.76 -15.07 -19.59
CA GLU A 210 -2.59 -15.95 -19.57
C GLU A 210 -1.95 -16.09 -18.18
N CYS A 211 -1.87 -14.99 -17.42
CA CYS A 211 -1.14 -14.90 -16.14
C CYS A 211 -1.89 -14.14 -15.02
N SER A 212 -3.17 -13.82 -15.20
CA SER A 212 -3.99 -13.05 -14.23
C SER A 212 -3.55 -11.60 -13.97
N LYS A 213 -2.63 -11.08 -14.77
CA LYS A 213 -2.08 -9.71 -14.68
C LYS A 213 -1.94 -9.11 -16.09
N PRO A 214 -1.99 -7.77 -16.23
CA PRO A 214 -2.13 -6.77 -15.17
C PRO A 214 -3.56 -6.57 -14.68
N HIS A 215 -3.74 -6.03 -13.48
CA HIS A 215 -5.01 -5.43 -13.06
C HIS A 215 -5.25 -4.11 -13.79
N ILE A 216 -6.50 -3.68 -13.95
CA ILE A 216 -6.83 -2.44 -14.67
C ILE A 216 -7.27 -1.36 -13.68
N ALA A 217 -6.61 -0.21 -13.71
CA ALA A 217 -7.01 1.00 -12.99
C ALA A 217 -7.59 2.04 -13.97
N ASN A 218 -8.60 2.80 -13.55
CA ASN A 218 -9.23 3.82 -14.38
C ASN A 218 -8.47 5.15 -14.25
N GLY A 219 -7.63 5.46 -15.24
CA GLY A 219 -6.78 6.66 -15.27
C GLY A 219 -7.56 7.95 -15.08
N PRO A 220 -8.58 8.25 -15.92
CA PRO A 220 -9.37 9.47 -15.81
C PRO A 220 -10.07 9.69 -14.46
N VAL A 221 -10.42 8.62 -13.74
CA VAL A 221 -11.00 8.74 -12.39
C VAL A 221 -9.93 9.15 -11.38
N HIS A 222 -8.76 8.53 -11.40
CA HIS A 222 -7.67 8.87 -10.48
C HIS A 222 -7.06 10.24 -10.74
N ASP A 223 -6.95 10.64 -12.01
CA ASP A 223 -6.43 11.95 -12.40
C ASP A 223 -7.26 13.11 -11.81
N LYS A 224 -8.59 12.91 -11.64
CA LYS A 224 -9.48 13.88 -10.99
C LYS A 224 -9.26 14.01 -9.48
N ILE A 225 -8.66 13.00 -8.84
CA ILE A 225 -8.42 12.96 -7.40
C ILE A 225 -7.05 13.56 -7.06
N PHE A 226 -5.99 13.17 -7.77
CA PHE A 226 -4.61 13.48 -7.38
C PHE A 226 -3.92 14.59 -8.18
N THR A 227 -4.42 14.92 -9.39
CA THR A 227 -3.70 15.55 -10.52
C THR A 227 -3.18 14.49 -11.49
N LYS A 228 -3.26 14.79 -12.79
CA LYS A 228 -2.86 13.88 -13.87
C LYS A 228 -1.46 13.32 -13.69
N GLY A 229 -1.34 11.99 -13.60
CA GLY A 229 -0.07 11.28 -13.38
C GLY A 229 0.57 11.51 -12.00
N GLY A 230 -0.13 12.16 -11.07
CA GLY A 230 0.36 12.51 -9.73
C GLY A 230 0.20 11.41 -8.68
N TYR A 231 0.00 10.15 -9.09
CA TYR A 231 -0.32 9.03 -8.20
C TYR A 231 0.33 7.72 -8.67
N GLY A 232 0.34 6.73 -7.79
CA GLY A 232 0.66 5.34 -8.12
C GLY A 232 -0.32 4.36 -7.48
N ILE A 233 -0.46 3.19 -8.09
CA ILE A 233 -1.18 2.05 -7.53
C ILE A 233 -0.17 1.15 -6.82
N VAL A 234 -0.40 0.90 -5.53
CA VAL A 234 0.58 0.23 -4.65
C VAL A 234 -0.04 -0.87 -3.81
N SER A 235 0.79 -1.84 -3.41
CA SER A 235 0.36 -2.94 -2.54
C SER A 235 -0.90 -3.62 -3.09
N CYS A 236 -1.92 -3.85 -2.25
CA CYS A 236 -3.24 -4.34 -2.63
C CYS A 236 -4.12 -3.26 -3.29
N TYR A 237 -3.62 -2.62 -4.35
CA TYR A 237 -4.38 -1.69 -5.20
C TYR A 237 -4.79 -0.36 -4.54
N ASN A 238 -3.96 0.16 -3.63
CA ASN A 238 -4.19 1.49 -3.07
C ASN A 238 -3.69 2.56 -4.05
N SER A 239 -4.50 3.57 -4.33
CA SER A 239 -4.08 4.76 -5.07
C SER A 239 -3.55 5.80 -4.09
N LEU A 240 -2.30 6.21 -4.25
CA LEU A 240 -1.64 7.16 -3.35
C LEU A 240 -0.87 8.21 -4.15
N PRO A 241 -0.70 9.42 -3.62
CA PRO A 241 0.08 10.48 -4.26
C PRO A 241 1.53 10.04 -4.48
N LEU A 242 2.05 10.30 -5.69
CA LEU A 242 3.47 10.13 -6.03
C LEU A 242 4.34 11.11 -5.22
N ALA A 243 5.62 10.82 -5.03
CA ALA A 243 6.53 11.56 -4.16
C ALA A 243 6.02 11.65 -2.71
N GLY A 244 5.30 10.63 -2.27
CA GLY A 244 4.51 10.65 -1.04
C GLY A 244 4.21 9.23 -0.58
N GLY A 245 3.00 9.00 -0.07
CA GLY A 245 2.51 7.66 0.19
C GLY A 245 1.52 7.55 1.35
N GLY A 246 1.54 6.41 2.03
CA GLY A 246 0.62 6.10 3.12
C GLY A 246 1.35 6.14 4.46
N SER A 247 0.92 6.99 5.39
CA SER A 247 1.56 7.11 6.72
C SER A 247 1.28 5.88 7.58
N THR A 248 0.01 5.49 7.67
CA THR A 248 -0.48 4.34 8.45
C THR A 248 -1.84 3.90 7.90
N LEU A 249 -2.24 2.65 8.12
CA LEU A 249 -3.57 2.13 7.84
C LEU A 249 -4.19 1.54 9.10
N VAL A 250 -5.31 2.13 9.51
CA VAL A 250 -6.15 1.61 10.60
C VAL A 250 -7.51 1.26 10.01
N ARG A 251 -8.14 0.18 10.45
CA ARG A 251 -9.41 -0.30 9.89
C ARG A 251 -10.49 -0.55 10.94
N LEU A 252 -11.73 -0.19 10.61
CA LEU A 252 -12.92 -0.62 11.34
C LEU A 252 -13.28 -2.06 11.02
N ASN A 253 -13.60 -2.83 12.05
CA ASN A 253 -14.33 -4.09 11.93
C ASN A 253 -15.84 -3.80 11.96
N LEU A 254 -16.45 -3.62 10.80
CA LEU A 254 -17.88 -3.26 10.72
C LEU A 254 -18.78 -4.33 11.35
N LYS A 255 -18.38 -5.61 11.25
CA LYS A 255 -19.09 -6.71 11.89
C LYS A 255 -19.10 -6.54 13.42
N ALA A 256 -17.94 -6.28 14.02
CA ALA A 256 -17.84 -6.10 15.47
C ALA A 256 -18.61 -4.87 15.97
N ILE A 257 -18.69 -3.82 15.16
CA ILE A 257 -19.52 -2.64 15.43
C ILE A 257 -21.01 -3.02 15.38
N ALA A 258 -21.45 -3.73 14.34
CA ALA A 258 -22.84 -4.19 14.22
C ALA A 258 -23.26 -5.17 15.34
N GLU A 259 -22.35 -6.02 15.82
CA GLU A 259 -22.59 -6.90 16.98
C GLU A 259 -22.93 -6.08 18.23
N ARG A 260 -22.27 -4.92 18.40
CA ARG A 260 -22.42 -3.99 19.54
C ARG A 260 -23.58 -2.99 19.39
N SER A 261 -24.21 -2.91 18.23
CA SER A 261 -25.37 -2.03 18.00
C SER A 261 -26.67 -2.73 18.36
N GLU A 262 -27.64 -2.03 18.93
CA GLU A 262 -28.94 -2.60 19.29
C GLU A 262 -29.88 -2.73 18.07
N SER A 263 -29.79 -1.79 17.14
CA SER A 263 -30.65 -1.65 15.95
C SER A 263 -29.90 -0.99 14.79
N LEU A 264 -30.52 -0.88 13.61
CA LEU A 264 -30.01 -0.06 12.52
C LEU A 264 -29.84 1.39 12.98
N GLU A 265 -30.86 1.94 13.65
CA GLU A 265 -30.82 3.33 14.12
C GLU A 265 -29.64 3.56 15.08
N ASP A 266 -29.43 2.66 16.04
CA ASP A 266 -28.32 2.73 16.99
C ASP A 266 -26.95 2.64 16.30
N PHE A 267 -26.82 1.74 15.32
CA PHE A 267 -25.60 1.61 14.51
C PHE A 267 -25.26 2.94 13.81
N PHE A 268 -26.21 3.53 13.11
CA PHE A 268 -26.00 4.72 12.29
C PHE A 268 -25.83 6.00 13.12
N THR A 269 -26.53 6.13 14.24
CA THR A 269 -26.57 7.38 15.01
C THR A 269 -25.57 7.41 16.17
N ARG A 270 -25.16 6.25 16.69
CA ARG A 270 -24.30 6.16 17.89
C ARG A 270 -23.06 5.30 17.68
N THR A 271 -23.23 4.02 17.34
CA THR A 271 -22.11 3.06 17.42
C THR A 271 -21.05 3.29 16.34
N LEU A 272 -21.46 3.42 15.07
CA LEU A 272 -20.52 3.65 13.98
C LEU A 272 -19.80 5.01 14.13
N PRO A 273 -20.49 6.15 14.35
CA PRO A 273 -19.82 7.43 14.58
C PRO A 273 -18.82 7.39 15.73
N HIS A 274 -19.14 6.71 16.84
CA HIS A 274 -18.24 6.57 17.98
C HIS A 274 -16.92 5.88 17.60
N TYR A 275 -16.98 4.75 16.89
CA TYR A 275 -15.77 4.01 16.49
C TYR A 275 -15.00 4.70 15.36
N CYS A 276 -15.66 5.44 14.48
CA CYS A 276 -14.98 6.31 13.53
C CYS A 276 -14.09 7.34 14.24
N GLN A 277 -14.59 7.97 15.32
CA GLN A 277 -13.77 8.90 16.12
C GLN A 277 -12.59 8.21 16.81
N GLN A 278 -12.80 6.99 17.33
CA GLN A 278 -11.70 6.23 17.94
C GLN A 278 -10.61 5.86 16.91
N GLN A 279 -11.00 5.54 15.68
CA GLN A 279 -10.05 5.25 14.61
C GLN A 279 -9.20 6.47 14.25
N ILE A 280 -9.82 7.66 14.19
CA ILE A 280 -9.08 8.92 13.96
C ILE A 280 -8.07 9.17 15.08
N ALA A 281 -8.45 8.98 16.35
CA ALA A 281 -7.53 9.13 17.47
C ALA A 281 -6.32 8.18 17.39
N ILE A 282 -6.51 6.95 16.88
CA ILE A 282 -5.43 5.99 16.67
C ILE A 282 -4.53 6.42 15.51
N ILE A 283 -5.14 6.81 14.39
CA ILE A 283 -4.42 7.32 13.21
C ILE A 283 -3.55 8.52 13.60
N ASP A 284 -4.12 9.50 14.28
CA ASP A 284 -3.43 10.73 14.68
C ASP A 284 -2.25 10.42 15.61
N ALA A 285 -2.43 9.57 16.61
CA ALA A 285 -1.36 9.20 17.53
C ALA A 285 -0.19 8.49 16.81
N ARG A 286 -0.49 7.61 15.86
CA ARG A 286 0.52 6.91 15.05
C ARG A 286 1.25 7.88 14.11
N CYS A 287 0.51 8.75 13.43
CA CYS A 287 1.10 9.78 12.56
C CYS A 287 1.95 10.77 13.35
N GLU A 288 1.48 11.25 14.50
CA GLU A 288 2.26 12.18 15.33
C GLU A 288 3.60 11.57 15.75
N PHE A 289 3.59 10.31 16.17
CA PHE A 289 4.83 9.59 16.46
C PHE A 289 5.76 9.52 15.23
N LEU A 290 5.22 9.09 14.08
CA LEU A 290 6.00 9.00 12.82
C LEU A 290 6.59 10.37 12.43
N TYR A 291 5.82 11.44 12.48
CA TYR A 291 6.24 12.75 11.99
C TYR A 291 7.13 13.52 12.97
N GLN A 292 6.95 13.35 14.27
CA GLN A 292 7.63 14.18 15.28
C GLN A 292 8.67 13.44 16.12
N GLN A 293 8.54 12.12 16.28
CA GLN A 293 9.36 11.36 17.23
C GLN A 293 10.25 10.32 16.57
N SER A 294 9.82 9.75 15.43
CA SER A 294 10.64 8.75 14.72
C SER A 294 11.84 9.36 13.99
N HIS A 295 11.78 10.66 13.71
CA HIS A 295 12.75 11.40 12.88
C HIS A 295 12.92 10.84 11.46
N PHE A 296 11.97 10.04 10.96
CA PHE A 296 12.03 9.49 9.60
C PHE A 296 12.14 10.59 8.54
N PHE A 297 11.18 11.52 8.53
CA PHE A 297 11.12 12.57 7.51
C PHE A 297 12.23 13.62 7.66
N GLU A 298 12.74 13.82 8.88
CA GLU A 298 13.84 14.74 9.15
C GLU A 298 15.18 14.21 8.61
N ASN A 299 15.43 12.91 8.80
CA ASN A 299 16.74 12.32 8.53
C ASN A 299 16.85 11.57 7.20
N SER A 300 15.73 11.19 6.59
CA SER A 300 15.72 10.41 5.35
C SER A 300 16.36 11.16 4.18
N PHE A 301 17.33 10.52 3.53
CA PHE A 301 17.92 11.05 2.30
C PHE A 301 16.88 11.17 1.17
N LEU A 302 15.84 10.32 1.18
CA LEU A 302 14.73 10.42 0.23
C LEU A 302 14.03 11.79 0.31
N VAL A 303 13.93 12.38 1.52
CA VAL A 303 13.39 13.73 1.70
C VAL A 303 14.41 14.78 1.27
N LYS A 304 15.66 14.64 1.72
CA LYS A 304 16.74 15.60 1.41
C LYS A 304 17.00 15.76 -0.09
N GLU A 305 16.93 14.67 -0.84
CA GLU A 305 17.11 14.65 -2.30
C GLU A 305 15.81 14.98 -3.07
N GLY A 306 14.69 15.16 -2.34
CA GLY A 306 13.39 15.53 -2.90
C GLY A 306 12.69 14.39 -3.64
N LEU A 307 13.03 13.14 -3.36
CA LEU A 307 12.35 11.96 -3.90
C LEU A 307 10.98 11.73 -3.24
N ILE A 308 10.83 12.18 -1.99
CA ILE A 308 9.55 12.19 -1.28
C ILE A 308 9.35 13.52 -0.55
N ASN A 309 8.10 13.93 -0.39
CA ASN A 309 7.69 15.10 0.38
C ASN A 309 6.76 14.65 1.53
N PRO A 310 7.07 14.94 2.80
CA PRO A 310 6.23 14.61 3.96
C PRO A 310 4.78 15.13 3.86
N GLU A 311 4.56 16.25 3.16
CA GLU A 311 3.24 16.85 2.92
C GLU A 311 2.41 16.08 1.89
N ARG A 312 3.01 15.13 1.16
CA ARG A 312 2.32 14.29 0.16
C ARG A 312 1.98 12.91 0.72
N PHE A 313 2.00 12.71 2.03
CA PHE A 313 1.58 11.46 2.63
C PHE A 313 0.15 11.56 3.15
N VAL A 314 -0.57 10.45 3.12
CA VAL A 314 -1.95 10.36 3.60
C VAL A 314 -2.08 9.29 4.68
N PRO A 315 -2.74 9.59 5.81
CA PRO A 315 -3.20 8.55 6.70
C PRO A 315 -4.40 7.83 6.07
N MET A 316 -4.45 6.51 6.24
CA MET A 316 -5.43 5.67 5.56
C MET A 316 -6.51 5.23 6.54
N PHE A 317 -7.75 5.64 6.26
CA PHE A 317 -8.95 5.22 6.96
C PHE A 317 -9.57 4.01 6.23
N GLY A 318 -9.45 2.82 6.81
CA GLY A 318 -9.98 1.60 6.23
C GLY A 318 -11.19 1.03 6.96
N MET A 319 -11.83 0.05 6.33
CA MET A 319 -12.90 -0.75 6.91
C MET A 319 -12.90 -2.16 6.32
N TYR A 320 -13.49 -3.11 7.03
CA TYR A 320 -13.74 -4.47 6.53
C TYR A 320 -14.99 -5.06 7.20
N GLY A 321 -15.50 -6.15 6.62
CA GLY A 321 -16.67 -6.87 7.16
C GLY A 321 -18.02 -6.22 6.83
N LEU A 322 -18.13 -5.50 5.70
CA LEU A 322 -19.37 -4.82 5.30
C LEU A 322 -20.54 -5.80 5.10
N ALA A 323 -20.31 -6.90 4.39
CA ALA A 323 -21.35 -7.88 4.10
C ALA A 323 -21.89 -8.52 5.39
N GLU A 324 -21.00 -8.87 6.31
CA GLU A 324 -21.34 -9.42 7.62
C GLU A 324 -22.11 -8.41 8.48
N ALA A 325 -21.66 -7.14 8.50
CA ALA A 325 -22.34 -6.08 9.22
C ALA A 325 -23.76 -5.85 8.70
N VAL A 326 -23.94 -5.73 7.38
CA VAL A 326 -25.26 -5.56 6.75
C VAL A 326 -26.18 -6.72 7.10
N ASN A 327 -25.72 -7.96 6.93
CA ASN A 327 -26.53 -9.14 7.21
C ASN A 327 -26.98 -9.18 8.68
N LEU A 328 -26.08 -8.87 9.61
CA LEU A 328 -26.40 -8.85 11.03
C LEU A 328 -27.39 -7.74 11.39
N LEU A 329 -27.24 -6.55 10.80
CA LEU A 329 -28.15 -5.43 11.04
C LEU A 329 -29.55 -5.71 10.47
N CYS A 330 -29.64 -6.32 9.28
CA CYS A 330 -30.93 -6.77 8.74
C CYS A 330 -31.61 -7.79 9.65
N GLU A 331 -30.86 -8.75 10.21
CA GLU A 331 -31.38 -9.73 11.17
C GLU A 331 -31.94 -9.06 12.44
N LYS A 332 -31.23 -8.06 12.99
CA LYS A 332 -31.68 -7.31 14.19
C LYS A 332 -33.00 -6.56 13.97
N GLU A 333 -33.28 -6.15 12.73
CA GLU A 333 -34.51 -5.46 12.34
C GLU A 333 -35.62 -6.40 11.82
N GLY A 334 -35.38 -7.71 11.81
CA GLY A 334 -36.31 -8.67 11.23
C GLY A 334 -36.48 -8.55 9.70
N ILE A 335 -35.52 -7.93 9.01
CA ILE A 335 -35.51 -7.79 7.55
C ILE A 335 -34.97 -9.08 6.94
N ALA A 336 -35.82 -9.83 6.24
CA ALA A 336 -35.45 -11.05 5.53
C ALA A 336 -34.72 -10.74 4.20
N ALA A 337 -33.52 -10.16 4.29
CA ALA A 337 -32.66 -9.78 3.17
C ALA A 337 -31.19 -10.09 3.44
N ARG A 338 -30.38 -10.25 2.38
CA ARG A 338 -28.95 -10.55 2.39
C ARG A 338 -28.19 -9.64 1.44
N TYR A 339 -27.03 -9.18 1.91
CA TYR A 339 -26.11 -8.37 1.11
C TYR A 339 -25.70 -9.10 -0.18
N GLY A 340 -25.68 -8.37 -1.30
CA GLY A 340 -25.36 -8.89 -2.63
C GLY A 340 -26.50 -9.65 -3.32
N LYS A 341 -27.66 -9.82 -2.67
CA LYS A 341 -28.81 -10.55 -3.21
C LYS A 341 -30.06 -9.68 -3.30
N GLU A 342 -30.51 -9.12 -2.19
CA GLU A 342 -31.74 -8.33 -2.14
C GLU A 342 -31.45 -6.83 -2.03
N ALA A 343 -32.25 -6.02 -2.75
CA ALA A 343 -32.10 -4.57 -2.79
C ALA A 343 -32.11 -3.92 -1.39
N ALA A 344 -33.02 -4.37 -0.51
CA ALA A 344 -33.13 -3.82 0.85
C ALA A 344 -31.84 -3.93 1.66
N ALA A 345 -31.10 -5.05 1.56
CA ALA A 345 -29.81 -5.20 2.24
C ALA A 345 -28.70 -4.38 1.55
N ASN A 346 -28.72 -4.30 0.22
CA ASN A 346 -27.76 -3.49 -0.53
C ASN A 346 -27.89 -1.99 -0.18
N GLU A 347 -29.11 -1.48 0.03
CA GLU A 347 -29.35 -0.11 0.49
C GLU A 347 -28.72 0.17 1.86
N VAL A 348 -28.75 -0.80 2.78
CA VAL A 348 -28.02 -0.67 4.06
C VAL A 348 -26.52 -0.56 3.79
N GLY A 349 -25.97 -1.41 2.92
CA GLY A 349 -24.55 -1.36 2.54
C GLY A 349 -24.12 -0.03 1.90
N TYR A 350 -24.96 0.53 1.03
CA TYR A 350 -24.74 1.85 0.44
C TYR A 350 -24.81 2.95 1.50
N ARG A 351 -25.76 2.88 2.43
CA ARG A 351 -25.88 3.85 3.53
C ARG A 351 -24.67 3.82 4.46
N ILE A 352 -24.13 2.65 4.80
CA ILE A 352 -22.88 2.53 5.59
C ILE A 352 -21.72 3.18 4.83
N SER A 353 -21.56 2.85 3.55
CA SER A 353 -20.47 3.36 2.71
C SER A 353 -20.55 4.89 2.55
N ALA A 354 -21.76 5.43 2.34
CA ALA A 354 -22.02 6.85 2.21
C ALA A 354 -21.71 7.61 3.51
N GLN A 355 -22.14 7.09 4.67
CA GLN A 355 -21.85 7.73 5.96
C GLN A 355 -20.35 7.73 6.27
N LEU A 356 -19.64 6.64 5.98
CA LEU A 356 -18.19 6.58 6.14
C LEU A 356 -17.47 7.57 5.23
N ALA A 357 -17.90 7.66 3.96
CA ALA A 357 -17.33 8.63 3.01
C ALA A 357 -17.58 10.08 3.47
N GLU A 358 -18.80 10.40 3.91
CA GLU A 358 -19.15 11.70 4.48
C GLU A 358 -18.34 12.01 5.74
N PHE A 359 -18.18 11.04 6.62
CA PHE A 359 -17.36 11.19 7.83
C PHE A 359 -15.91 11.54 7.46
N VAL A 360 -15.28 10.77 6.56
CA VAL A 360 -13.90 11.02 6.14
C VAL A 360 -13.76 12.38 5.46
N ALA A 361 -14.67 12.75 4.56
CA ALA A 361 -14.62 14.02 3.85
C ALA A 361 -14.77 15.24 4.78
N ASN A 362 -15.52 15.11 5.88
CA ASN A 362 -15.78 16.19 6.82
C ASN A 362 -14.86 16.17 8.06
N THR A 363 -14.00 15.17 8.20
CA THR A 363 -13.08 15.06 9.34
C THR A 363 -11.72 15.65 8.97
N PRO A 364 -11.27 16.72 9.67
CA PRO A 364 -9.93 17.26 9.44
C PRO A 364 -8.84 16.22 9.70
N VAL A 365 -7.84 16.19 8.83
CA VAL A 365 -6.70 15.29 8.94
C VAL A 365 -5.46 16.10 9.30
N LYS A 366 -4.78 15.75 10.40
CA LYS A 366 -3.61 16.51 10.89
C LYS A 366 -2.36 16.37 10.02
N TYR A 367 -2.15 15.19 9.41
CA TYR A 367 -0.97 14.84 8.62
C TYR A 367 -1.34 14.26 7.24
N GLY A 368 -2.35 14.83 6.59
CA GLY A 368 -2.83 14.39 5.28
C GLY A 368 -2.56 15.43 4.19
N TRP A 369 -2.19 14.95 3.01
CA TRP A 369 -2.11 15.71 1.76
C TRP A 369 -3.46 16.27 1.32
#